data_AF-A0A4Q3CB71-F1
#
_entry.id   AF-A0A4Q3CB71-F1
#
_cell.length_a   1.000
_cell.length_b   1.000
_cell.length_c   1.000
_cell.angle_alpha   90.00
_cell.angle_beta   90.00
_cell.angle_gamma   90.00
#
_symmetry.space_group_name_H-M   'P 1'
#
loop_
_entity.id
_entity.type
_entity.pdbx_description
1 polymer ?
#
loop_
_entity_poly.entity_id
_entity_poly.type
_entity_poly.pdbx_seq_one_letter_code
_entity_poly.pdbx_strand_id
1 'polypeptide(L)' 'MINEEINRDPRSSVQMEMDSAAQLRREAVKARALADAAFGEVQRRELAEVATMLEREAEALERALASQRCATDFT' A
#
# COMPACT_ATOMS: atom_id res chain seq x y z
N MET A 1 16.62 10.84 32.00
CA MET A 1 15.66 11.03 30.89
C MET A 1 16.29 10.34 29.70
N ILE A 2 15.68 9.25 29.25
CA ILE A 2 16.24 8.40 28.19
C ILE A 2 15.93 9.10 26.88
N ASN A 3 16.95 9.70 26.26
CA ASN A 3 16.85 10.12 24.86
C ASN A 3 16.93 8.83 24.04
N GLU A 4 15.77 8.23 23.77
CA GLU A 4 15.64 7.26 22.69
C GLU A 4 15.86 8.02 21.38
N GLU A 5 17.13 8.11 20.97
CA GLU A 5 17.48 8.25 19.57
C GLU A 5 16.78 7.11 18.85
N ILE A 6 15.64 7.43 18.24
CA ILE A 6 14.96 6.57 17.27
C ILE A 6 15.95 6.43 16.12
N ASN A 7 16.87 5.47 16.26
CA ASN A 7 17.71 4.97 15.19
C ASN A 7 16.77 4.18 14.26
N ARG A 8 15.91 4.91 13.54
CA ARG A 8 15.03 4.37 12.51
C ARG A 8 15.95 3.95 11.39
N ASP A 9 16.36 2.70 11.40
CA ASP A 9 17.09 2.12 10.29
C ASP A 9 16.23 2.35 9.02
N PRO A 10 16.74 3.08 8.02
CA PRO A 10 15.98 3.35 6.80
C PRO A 10 15.54 2.06 6.10
N ARG A 11 16.26 0.94 6.30
CA ARG A 11 15.86 -0.38 5.79
C ARG A 11 14.62 -0.92 6.49
N SER A 12 14.45 -0.64 7.78
CA SER A 12 13.26 -1.02 8.56
C SER A 12 12.03 -0.22 8.12
N SER A 13 12.20 1.08 7.84
CA SER A 13 11.13 1.91 7.28
C SER A 13 10.69 1.47 5.88
N VAL A 14 11.64 1.21 4.99
CA VAL A 14 11.37 0.67 3.64
C VAL A 14 10.62 -0.67 3.72
N GLN A 15 11.02 -1.56 4.62
CA GLN A 15 10.35 -2.85 4.80
C GLN A 15 8.89 -2.69 5.27
N MET A 16 8.63 -1.82 6.26
CA MET A 16 7.26 -1.54 6.73
C MET A 16 6.37 -0.93 5.64
N GLU A 17 6.92 -0.04 4.82
CA GLU A 17 6.20 0.57 3.69
C GLU A 17 5.92 -0.46 2.57
N MET A 18 6.85 -1.39 2.30
CA MET A 18 6.62 -2.50 1.37
C MET A 18 5.51 -3.44 1.87
N ASP A 19 5.50 -3.78 3.15
CA ASP A 19 4.46 -4.62 3.76
C ASP A 19 3.10 -3.93 3.72
N SER A 20 3.07 -2.60 3.87
CA SER A 20 1.88 -1.76 3.74
C SER A 20 1.33 -1.78 2.30
N ALA A 21 2.18 -1.62 1.29
CA ALA A 21 1.77 -1.73 -0.12
C ALA A 21 1.21 -3.13 -0.44
N ALA A 22 1.86 -4.19 0.04
CA ALA A 22 1.36 -5.56 -0.13
C ALA A 22 0.01 -5.79 0.56
N GLN A 23 -0.22 -5.16 1.72
CA GLN A 23 -1.51 -5.20 2.40
C GLN A 23 -2.61 -4.50 1.60
N LEU A 24 -2.34 -3.31 1.05
CA LEU A 24 -3.29 -2.59 0.19
C LEU A 24 -3.67 -3.42 -1.05
N ARG A 25 -2.71 -4.10 -1.68
CA ARG A 25 -2.98 -5.03 -2.80
C ARG A 25 -3.92 -6.16 -2.39
N ARG A 26 -3.72 -6.76 -1.21
CA ARG A 26 -4.60 -7.83 -0.69
C ARG A 26 -6.01 -7.32 -0.44
N GLU A 27 -6.15 -6.13 0.15
CA GLU A 27 -7.47 -5.53 0.39
C GLU A 27 -8.17 -5.15 -0.91
N ALA A 28 -7.45 -4.67 -1.92
CA ALA A 28 -8.03 -4.41 -3.24
C ALA A 28 -8.61 -5.69 -3.88
N VAL A 29 -7.88 -6.81 -3.81
CA VAL A 29 -8.36 -8.11 -4.32
C VAL A 29 -9.62 -8.55 -3.57
N LYS A 30 -9.68 -8.37 -2.25
CA LYS A 30 -10.88 -8.67 -1.46
C LYS A 30 -12.06 -7.78 -1.86
N ALA A 31 -11.84 -6.47 -2.00
CA ALA A 31 -12.88 -5.54 -2.42
C ALA A 31 -13.44 -5.89 -3.81
N ARG A 32 -12.57 -6.31 -4.74
CA ARG A 32 -12.96 -6.82 -6.07
C ARG A 32 -13.81 -8.07 -5.97
N ALA A 33 -13.39 -9.06 -5.18
CA ALA A 33 -14.15 -10.29 -4.98
C ALA A 33 -15.53 -10.03 -4.33
N LEU A 34 -15.60 -9.06 -3.41
CA LEU A 34 -16.87 -8.63 -2.84
C LEU A 34 -17.74 -7.89 -3.86
N ALA A 35 -17.15 -7.07 -4.73
CA ALA A 35 -17.88 -6.42 -5.83
C ALA A 35 -18.47 -7.46 -6.80
N ASP A 36 -17.69 -8.49 -7.14
CA ASP A 36 -18.16 -9.58 -8.01
C ASP A 36 -19.29 -10.40 -7.37
N ALA A 37 -19.26 -10.56 -6.04
CA ALA A 37 -20.29 -11.27 -5.28
C ALA A 37 -21.50 -10.40 -4.91
N ALA A 38 -21.44 -9.08 -5.09
CA ALA A 38 -22.52 -8.19 -4.67
C ALA A 38 -23.73 -8.26 -5.62
N PHE A 39 -24.91 -8.43 -5.03
CA PHE A 39 -26.17 -8.55 -5.75
C PHE A 39 -26.72 -7.20 -6.25
N GLY A 40 -26.36 -6.10 -5.57
CA GLY A 40 -26.85 -4.76 -5.88
C GLY A 40 -25.84 -3.94 -6.69
N GLU A 41 -26.30 -3.31 -7.78
CA GLU A 41 -25.45 -2.55 -8.70
C GLU A 41 -24.71 -1.38 -8.03
N VAL A 42 -25.37 -0.66 -7.12
CA VAL A 42 -24.75 0.43 -6.34
C VAL A 42 -23.59 -0.10 -5.51
N GLN A 43 -23.83 -1.19 -4.78
CA GLN A 43 -22.82 -1.80 -3.91
C GLN A 43 -21.65 -2.39 -4.71
N ARG A 44 -21.93 -3.00 -5.87
CA ARG A 44 -20.89 -3.45 -6.81
C ARG A 44 -19.98 -2.30 -7.22
N ARG A 45 -20.58 -1.17 -7.60
CA ARG A 45 -19.84 0.00 -8.06
C ARG A 45 -19.00 0.61 -6.94
N GLU A 46 -19.57 0.78 -5.75
CA GLU A 46 -18.83 1.30 -4.58
C GLU A 46 -17.63 0.41 -4.23
N LEU A 47 -17.82 -0.92 -4.20
CA LEU A 47 -16.73 -1.86 -3.92
C LEU A 47 -15.66 -1.88 -5.02
N ALA A 48 -16.05 -1.73 -6.29
CA ALA A 48 -15.12 -1.61 -7.41
C ALA A 48 -14.30 -0.30 -7.35
N GLU A 49 -14.93 0.80 -6.94
CA GLU A 49 -14.26 2.07 -6.71
C GLU A 49 -13.26 1.97 -5.54
N VAL A 50 -13.64 1.32 -4.44
CA VAL A 50 -12.73 1.03 -3.31
C VAL A 50 -11.54 0.18 -3.74
N ALA A 51 -11.77 -0.90 -4.50
CA ALA A 51 -10.68 -1.73 -5.02
C ALA A 51 -9.70 -0.91 -5.87
N THR A 52 -10.23 -0.03 -6.73
CA THR A 52 -9.42 0.85 -7.58
C THR A 52 -8.61 1.86 -6.76
N MET A 53 -9.18 2.42 -5.69
CA MET A 53 -8.46 3.33 -4.80
C MET A 53 -7.29 2.64 -4.10
N LEU A 54 -7.53 1.43 -3.56
CA LEU A 54 -6.50 0.64 -2.89
C LEU A 54 -5.36 0.23 -3.85
N GLU A 55 -5.69 -0.12 -5.10
CA GLU A 55 -4.67 -0.39 -6.13
C GLU A 55 -3.80 0.83 -6.44
N ARG A 56 -4.42 2.02 -6.57
CA ARG A 56 -3.69 3.27 -6.84
C ARG A 56 -2.79 3.67 -5.69
N GLU A 57 -3.25 3.50 -4.45
CA GLU A 57 -2.46 3.81 -3.26
C GLU A 57 -1.27 2.86 -3.12
N ALA A 58 -1.47 1.55 -3.35
CA ALA A 58 -0.39 0.58 -3.40
C ALA A 58 0.65 0.95 -4.46
N GLU A 59 0.22 1.31 -5.68
CA GLU A 59 1.11 1.72 -6.76
C GLU A 59 1.87 3.01 -6.45
N ALA A 60 1.24 3.97 -5.76
CA ALA A 60 1.89 5.21 -5.34
C ALA A 60 3.01 4.91 -4.31
N LEU A 61 2.74 4.05 -3.33
CA LEU A 61 3.74 3.62 -2.35
C LEU A 61 4.88 2.84 -3.01
N GLU A 62 4.58 1.88 -3.89
CA GLU A 62 5.58 1.12 -4.63
C GLU A 62 6.50 2.04 -5.46
N ARG A 63 5.93 3.07 -6.12
CA ARG A 63 6.71 4.07 -6.87
C ARG A 63 7.57 4.95 -5.97
N ALA A 64 7.05 5.41 -4.85
CA ALA A 64 7.81 6.19 -3.88
C ALA A 64 8.99 5.37 -3.33
N LEU A 65 8.75 4.11 -2.99
CA LEU A 65 9.78 3.17 -2.55
C LEU A 65 10.83 2.89 -3.63
N ALA A 66 10.42 2.72 -4.88
CA ALA A 66 11.33 2.54 -6.00
C ALA A 66 12.25 3.76 -6.19
N SER A 67 11.70 4.97 -6.07
CA SER A 67 12.50 6.21 -6.13
C SER A 67 13.49 6.34 -4.97
N GLN A 68 13.11 5.91 -3.76
CA GLN A 68 13.97 5.97 -2.58
C GLN A 68 15.12 4.95 -2.67
N ARG A 69 14.85 3.72 -3.13
CA ARG A 69 15.88 2.71 -3.37
C ARG A 69 16.90 3.13 -4.43
N CYS A 70 16.43 3.72 -5.54
CA CYS A 70 17.30 4.26 -6.57
C CYS A 70 18.21 5.39 -6.03
N ALA A 71 17.69 6.24 -5.14
CA ALA A 71 18.47 7.33 -4.54
C ALA A 71 19.57 6.85 -3.59
N THR A 72 19.39 5.71 -2.91
CA THR A 72 20.37 5.15 -1.96
C THR A 72 21.49 4.36 -2.62
N ASP A 73 21.35 3.95 -3.88
CA ASP A 73 22.36 3.15 -4.61
C ASP A 73 23.48 4.02 -5.24
N PHE A 74 23.39 5.35 -5.17
CA PHE A 74 24.32 6.31 -5.80
C PHE A 74 25.30 7.00 -4.83
N THR A 75 25.34 6.62 -3.55
CA THR A 75 26.27 7.16 -2.52
C THR A 75 27.10 6.07 -1.90
#